data_AF-A0A4Q2X912-F1
#
_entry.id   AF-A0A4Q2X912-F1
#
_cell.length_a   1.000
_cell.length_b   1.000
_cell.length_c   1.000
_cell.angle_alpha   90.00
_cell.angle_beta   90.00
_cell.angle_gamma   90.00
#
_symmetry.space_group_name_H-M   'P 1'
#
loop_
_entity.id
_entity.type
_entity.pdbx_description
1 polymer ?
#
loop_
_entity_poly.entity_id
_entity_poly.type
_entity_poly.pdbx_seq_one_letter_code
_entity_poly.pdbx_strand_id
1 'polypeptide(L)'
;MQLDPNTGDLFTDQGVFLKRMHCPLDKSWSDLSTTDSPRVRHCGNCSNTVHDTAAMTDHDLVELLRQNPHACLKVTYTQPNCTLRSS
;
A
#
# COMPACT_ATOMS: atom_id res chain seq x y z
N MET A 1 7.32 1.39 8.14
CA MET A 1 7.39 0.28 7.17
C MET A 1 8.58 0.40 6.21
N GLN A 2 8.92 -0.70 5.53
CA GLN A 2 10.00 -0.79 4.55
C GLN A 2 9.50 -1.38 3.23
N LEU A 3 9.88 -0.80 2.09
CA LEU A 3 9.53 -1.29 0.76
C LEU A 3 10.80 -1.69 -0.01
N ASP A 4 10.82 -2.90 -0.55
CA ASP A 4 11.83 -3.35 -1.50
C ASP A 4 11.44 -2.89 -2.92
N PRO A 5 12.21 -1.97 -3.55
CA PRO A 5 11.87 -1.43 -4.86
C PRO A 5 12.09 -2.43 -6.01
N ASN A 6 12.83 -3.53 -5.78
CA ASN A 6 13.11 -4.54 -6.81
C ASN A 6 11.98 -5.58 -6.89
N THR A 7 11.44 -5.96 -5.73
CA THR A 7 10.41 -7.01 -5.63
C THR A 7 9.00 -6.48 -5.41
N GLY A 8 8.89 -5.23 -4.93
CA GLY A 8 7.64 -4.67 -4.42
C GLY A 8 7.24 -5.25 -3.06
N ASP A 9 8.12 -5.99 -2.37
CA ASP A 9 7.79 -6.57 -1.08
C ASP A 9 7.76 -5.49 0.02
N LEU A 10 6.66 -5.47 0.76
CA LEU A 10 6.40 -4.56 1.87
C LEU A 10 6.63 -5.30 3.19
N PHE A 11 7.34 -4.65 4.09
CA PHE A 11 7.67 -5.15 5.42
C PHE A 11 7.34 -4.11 6.50
N THR A 12 7.16 -4.57 7.74
CA THR A 12 7.20 -3.68 8.92
C THR A 12 8.61 -3.10 9.10
N ASP A 13 8.75 -2.09 9.97
CA ASP A 13 10.05 -1.54 10.38
C ASP A 13 10.92 -2.56 11.09
N GLN A 14 10.33 -3.61 11.64
CA GLN A 14 11.02 -4.77 12.24
C GLN A 14 11.37 -5.87 11.22
N GLY A 15 11.11 -5.62 9.92
CA GLY A 15 11.44 -6.55 8.85
C GLY A 15 10.49 -7.74 8.70
N VAL A 16 9.30 -7.71 9.33
CA VAL A 16 8.27 -8.74 9.15
C VAL A 16 7.56 -8.52 7.82
N PHE A 17 7.47 -9.55 6.98
CA PHE A 17 6.79 -9.47 5.70
C PHE A 17 5.29 -9.19 5.87
N LEU A 18 4.79 -8.22 5.12
CA LEU A 18 3.37 -7.84 5.09
C LEU A 18 2.70 -8.36 3.82
N LYS A 19 3.17 -7.93 2.65
CA LYS A 19 2.65 -8.36 1.34
C LYS A 19 3.57 -7.95 0.20
N ARG A 20 3.35 -8.54 -0.98
CA ARG A 20 3.90 -8.04 -2.25
C ARG A 20 2.97 -7.02 -2.89
N MET A 21 3.53 -5.89 -3.30
CA MET A 21 2.83 -4.83 -4.02
C MET A 21 2.73 -5.18 -5.50
N HIS A 22 1.52 -5.45 -5.99
CA HIS A 22 1.28 -5.74 -7.39
C HIS A 22 -0.12 -5.27 -7.83
N CYS A 23 -0.16 -4.52 -8.93
CA CYS A 23 -1.38 -4.20 -9.66
C CYS A 23 -1.21 -4.70 -11.11
N PRO A 24 -2.00 -5.66 -11.59
CA PRO A 24 -1.86 -6.21 -12.95
C PRO A 24 -2.05 -5.17 -14.06
N LEU A 25 -2.73 -4.07 -13.75
CA LEU A 25 -3.03 -2.99 -14.69
C LEU A 25 -2.16 -1.74 -14.49
N ASP A 26 -1.17 -1.81 -13.59
CA ASP A 26 -0.21 -0.74 -13.27
C ASP A 26 -0.84 0.65 -13.13
N LYS A 27 -2.00 0.70 -12.45
CA LYS A 27 -2.78 1.94 -12.26
C LYS A 27 -2.04 2.92 -11.37
N SER A 28 -2.02 4.18 -11.78
CA SER A 28 -1.57 5.30 -10.95
C SER A 28 -2.69 5.79 -10.02
N TRP A 29 -2.33 6.50 -8.96
CA TRP A 29 -3.31 7.08 -8.02
C TRP A 29 -4.33 8.00 -8.72
N SER A 30 -3.88 8.76 -9.73
CA SER A 30 -4.70 9.66 -10.54
C SER A 30 -5.74 8.94 -11.40
N ASP A 31 -5.53 7.67 -11.75
CA ASP A 31 -6.46 6.87 -12.55
C ASP A 31 -7.65 6.34 -11.74
N LEU A 32 -7.59 6.47 -10.41
CA LEU A 32 -8.59 5.92 -9.49
C LEU A 32 -9.66 6.96 -9.17
N SER A 33 -10.90 6.49 -9.01
CA SER A 33 -12.03 7.34 -8.61
C SER A 33 -11.88 7.80 -7.17
N THR A 34 -12.20 9.07 -6.91
CA THR A 34 -12.22 9.63 -5.55
C THR A 34 -13.35 9.02 -4.73
N THR A 35 -13.16 8.95 -3.41
CA THR A 35 -14.22 8.65 -2.44
C THR A 35 -14.40 9.87 -1.53
N ASP A 36 -15.34 9.79 -0.57
CA ASP A 36 -15.53 10.82 0.46
C ASP A 36 -14.29 10.98 1.37
N SER A 37 -13.39 10.00 1.37
CA SER A 37 -12.12 10.06 2.10
C SER A 37 -10.95 10.34 1.15
N PRO A 38 -10.11 11.36 1.40
CA PRO A 38 -8.97 11.68 0.54
C PRO A 38 -7.87 10.60 0.55
N ARG A 39 -7.87 9.73 1.58
CA ARG A 39 -6.92 8.63 1.73
C ARG A 39 -7.42 7.32 1.12
N VAL A 40 -8.59 7.34 0.50
CA VAL A 40 -9.21 6.16 -0.07
C VAL A 40 -9.66 6.48 -1.48
N ARG A 41 -9.24 5.64 -2.42
CA ARG A 41 -9.73 5.70 -3.80
C ARG A 41 -10.31 4.36 -4.20
N HIS A 42 -11.12 4.39 -5.24
CA HIS A 42 -11.74 3.19 -5.80
C HIS A 42 -11.15 2.90 -7.18
N CYS A 43 -10.74 1.65 -7.39
CA CYS A 43 -10.33 1.18 -8.72
C CYS A 43 -11.55 0.61 -9.45
N GLY A 44 -12.06 1.31 -10.46
CA GLY A 44 -13.20 0.85 -11.25
C GLY A 44 -12.94 -0.44 -12.04
N ASN A 45 -11.68 -0.83 -12.28
CA ASN A 45 -11.34 -2.03 -13.04
C ASN A 45 -11.36 -3.31 -12.22
N CYS A 46 -10.86 -3.28 -10.98
CA CYS A 46 -10.86 -4.45 -10.09
C CYS A 46 -11.91 -4.36 -8.99
N SER A 47 -12.69 -3.27 -8.96
CA SER A 47 -13.71 -2.95 -7.96
C SER A 47 -13.19 -2.97 -6.51
N ASN A 48 -11.88 -2.82 -6.33
CA ASN A 48 -11.25 -2.80 -5.02
C ASN A 48 -11.00 -1.37 -4.54
N THR A 49 -11.05 -1.23 -3.21
CA THR A 49 -10.62 -0.04 -2.50
C THR A 49 -9.10 0.01 -2.42
N VAL A 50 -8.51 1.17 -2.74
CA VAL A 50 -7.08 1.46 -2.64
C VAL A 50 -6.84 2.42 -1.49
N HIS A 51 -6.03 2.00 -0.52
CA HIS A 51 -5.74 2.74 0.70
C HIS A 51 -4.40 3.49 0.59
N ASP A 52 -4.41 4.81 0.80
CA ASP A 52 -3.16 5.59 0.95
C ASP A 52 -2.56 5.30 2.33
N THR A 53 -1.34 4.75 2.31
CA THR A 53 -0.64 4.32 3.51
C THR A 53 0.25 5.40 4.12
N ALA A 54 0.33 6.61 3.52
CA ALA A 54 1.26 7.67 3.95
C ALA A 54 1.08 8.14 5.41
N ALA A 55 -0.08 7.87 6.01
CA ALA A 55 -0.39 8.22 7.41
C ALA A 55 -0.63 6.98 8.30
N MET A 56 -0.31 5.78 7.82
CA MET A 56 -0.51 4.53 8.56
C MET A 56 0.76 4.11 9.30
N THR A 57 0.60 3.59 10.51
CA THR A 57 1.67 2.90 11.24
C THR A 57 1.76 1.43 10.80
N ASP A 58 2.83 0.74 11.22
CA ASP A 58 2.93 -0.70 11.04
C ASP A 58 1.74 -1.44 11.69
N HIS A 59 1.26 -0.96 12.84
CA HIS A 59 0.08 -1.54 13.49
C HIS A 59 -1.17 -1.40 12.62
N ASP A 60 -1.42 -0.21 12.08
CA ASP A 60 -2.58 0.03 11.21
C ASP A 60 -2.55 -0.85 9.96
N LEU A 61 -1.36 -1.01 9.35
CA LEU A 61 -1.17 -1.88 8.19
C LEU A 61 -1.40 -3.36 8.52
N VAL A 62 -0.91 -3.82 9.67
CA VAL A 62 -1.12 -5.20 10.13
C VAL A 62 -2.60 -5.47 10.38
N GLU A 63 -3.32 -4.56 11.05
CA GLU A 63 -4.76 -4.73 11.27
C GLU A 63 -5.54 -4.69 9.96
N LEU A 64 -5.23 -3.77 9.04
CA LEU A 64 -5.84 -3.70 7.72
C LEU A 64 -5.64 -5.00 6.94
N LEU A 65 -4.41 -5.53 6.90
CA LEU A 65 -4.08 -6.74 6.15
C LEU A 65 -4.59 -8.02 6.85
N ARG A 66 -4.80 -8.00 8.17
CA ARG A 66 -5.48 -9.10 8.88
C ARG A 66 -6.95 -9.18 8.48
N GLN A 67 -7.62 -8.04 8.36
CA GLN A 67 -9.03 -7.98 7.96
C GLN A 67 -9.21 -8.21 6.46
N ASN A 68 -8.28 -7.73 5.65
CA ASN A 68 -8.28 -7.89 4.20
C ASN A 68 -6.85 -8.12 3.66
N PRO A 69 -6.41 -9.38 3.56
CA PRO A 69 -5.06 -9.73 3.07
C PRO A 69 -4.78 -9.26 1.64
N HIS A 70 -5.82 -9.05 0.84
CA HIS A 70 -5.72 -8.63 -0.56
C HIS A 70 -5.96 -7.12 -0.77
N ALA A 71 -6.07 -6.33 0.31
CA ALA A 71 -6.29 -4.90 0.24
C ALA A 71 -5.29 -4.21 -0.70
N CYS A 72 -5.79 -3.39 -1.63
CA CYS A 72 -4.92 -2.61 -2.49
C CYS A 72 -4.34 -1.43 -1.69
N LEU A 73 -3.03 -1.27 -1.72
CA LEU A 73 -2.34 -0.20 -1.00
C LEU A 73 -1.66 0.72 -2.01
N LYS A 74 -1.61 2.01 -1.67
CA LYS A 74 -0.75 2.98 -2.34
C LYS A 74 0.40 3.29 -1.39
N VAL A 75 1.62 3.03 -1.88
CA VAL A 75 2.88 3.31 -1.20
C VAL A 75 3.74 4.12 -2.17
N THR A 76 4.40 5.16 -1.68
CA THR A 76 5.29 6.03 -2.44
C THR A 76 6.67 6.00 -1.79
N TYR A 77 7.74 5.85 -2.57
CA TYR A 77 9.11 5.72 -2.04
C TYR A 77 9.58 6.90 -1.17
N THR A 78 8.96 8.07 -1.34
CA THR A 78 9.31 9.30 -0.63
C THR A 78 8.36 9.63 0.52
N GLN A 79 7.41 8.75 0.87
CA GLN A 79 6.50 9.02 1.98
C GLN A 79 7.23 8.89 3.34
N PRO A 80 6.94 9.77 4.32
CA PRO A 80 7.73 9.86 5.56
C PRO A 80 7.79 8.58 6.41
N ASN A 81 6.76 7.74 6.33
CA ASN A 81 6.64 6.49 7.09
C ASN A 81 7.16 5.26 6.34
N CYS A 82 7.79 5.44 5.17
CA CYS A 82 8.36 4.37 4.37
C CYS A 82 9.86 4.59 4.17
N THR A 83 10.65 3.54 4.39
CA THR A 83 12.06 3.50 3.99
C THR A 83 12.26 2.50 2.86
N LEU A 84 13.29 2.70 2.04
CA LEU A 84 13.68 1.72 1.04
C LEU A 84 14.55 0.64 1.67
N ARG A 85 14.18 -0.61 1.43
CA ARG A 85 15.00 -1.75 1.84
C ARG A 85 16.05 -2.01 0.76
N SER A 86 17.31 -1.77 1.11
CA SER A 86 18.46 -2.18 0.32
C SER A 86 18.89 -3.56 0.81
N SER A 87 18.81 -4.57 -0.05
CA SER A 87 19.41 -5.90 0.16
C SER A 87 20.93 -5.83 0.22
#